data_AF-A0A418NAN1-F1
#
_entry.id   AF-A0A418NAN1-F1
#
_cell.length_a   1.000
_cell.length_b   1.000
_cell.length_c   1.000
_cell.angle_alpha   90.00
_cell.angle_beta   90.00
_cell.angle_gamma   90.00
#
_symmetry.space_group_name_H-M   'P 1'
#
loop_
_entity.id
_entity.type
_entity.pdbx_description
1 polymer ?
#
loop_
_entity_poly.entity_id
_entity_poly.type
_entity_poly.pdbx_seq_one_letter_code
_entity_poly.pdbx_strand_id
1 'polypeptide(L)'
;MNDLFVTIEYNNREFEGISEFKASLDKEYNYQIRSEFISAAAEGGEMWITIFVNSELKDFLIAAIAGGLLWDTIKAGGKKYILKPLFNALEELNTVNKPFGGLRIQKLKLQFDNCQIIIGGLNKNFTSILSSIFQNVAKMKPKFESDNSNQEVIKIELPIFHNPGIDKRGYSPYLLDSFNEDYTIQAYKQKWKLTFSTNYPVLIYDFKTDEYSDAYPNK
;
A
#
# COMPACT_ATOMS: atom_id res chain seq x y z
N MET A 1 14.44 0.03 18.95
CA MET A 1 14.06 -0.70 17.73
C MET A 1 12.56 -0.87 17.76
N ASN A 2 11.85 -0.48 16.70
CA ASN A 2 10.39 -0.51 16.63
C ASN A 2 9.87 -1.86 16.11
N ASP A 3 8.59 -2.14 16.31
CA ASP A 3 7.94 -3.42 15.96
C ASP A 3 7.62 -3.59 14.46
N LEU A 4 8.11 -2.70 13.61
CA LEU A 4 7.93 -2.81 12.15
C LEU A 4 9.06 -3.65 11.56
N PHE A 5 8.67 -4.67 10.78
CA PHE A 5 9.57 -5.33 9.84
C PHE A 5 9.29 -4.79 8.43
N VAL A 6 10.34 -4.38 7.72
CA VAL A 6 10.22 -3.77 6.39
C VAL A 6 10.99 -4.59 5.36
N THR A 7 10.32 -5.09 4.34
CA THR A 7 10.96 -5.72 3.18
C THR A 7 10.92 -4.76 2.01
N ILE A 8 12.07 -4.53 1.38
CA ILE A 8 12.22 -3.68 0.21
C ILE A 8 12.87 -4.49 -0.90
N GLU A 9 12.22 -4.53 -2.04
CA GLU A 9 12.66 -5.20 -3.25
C GLU A 9 12.80 -4.17 -4.35
N TYR A 10 13.85 -4.23 -5.14
CA TYR A 10 14.07 -3.26 -6.20
C TYR A 10 14.66 -3.90 -7.45
N ASN A 11 14.37 -3.33 -8.62
CA ASN A 11 14.99 -3.81 -9.86
C ASN A 11 16.52 -3.68 -9.75
N ASN A 12 17.28 -4.61 -10.33
CA ASN A 12 18.74 -4.75 -10.17
C ASN A 12 19.61 -3.57 -10.65
N ARG A 13 19.02 -2.37 -10.80
CA ARG A 13 19.70 -1.10 -10.86
C ARG A 13 20.14 -0.71 -9.45
N GLU A 14 21.44 -0.62 -9.23
CA GLU A 14 21.96 -0.11 -7.97
C GLU A 14 21.56 1.36 -7.80
N PHE A 15 20.78 1.66 -6.76
CA PHE A 15 20.42 3.03 -6.41
C PHE A 15 21.63 3.76 -5.82
N GLU A 16 21.87 4.98 -6.30
CA GLU A 16 22.78 5.88 -5.60
C GLU A 16 22.20 6.21 -4.22
N GLY A 17 23.00 6.09 -3.16
CA GLY A 17 22.55 6.35 -1.80
C GLY A 17 21.93 5.15 -1.06
N ILE A 18 21.96 3.94 -1.63
CA ILE A 18 21.33 2.75 -1.01
C ILE A 18 21.98 2.35 0.32
N SER A 19 23.27 2.64 0.51
CA SER A 19 24.00 2.35 1.75
C SER A 19 23.58 3.29 2.88
N GLU A 20 23.43 4.58 2.57
CA GLU A 20 22.93 5.61 3.47
C GLU A 20 21.47 5.33 3.85
N PHE A 21 20.68 4.90 2.87
CA PHE A 21 19.30 4.47 3.09
C PHE A 21 19.25 3.29 4.08
N LYS A 22 20.05 2.24 3.89
CA LYS A 22 20.17 1.12 4.84
C LYS A 22 20.50 1.59 6.25
N ALA A 23 21.55 2.41 6.38
CA ALA A 23 21.99 2.96 7.66
C ALA A 23 20.92 3.81 8.36
N SER A 24 20.05 4.49 7.60
CA SER A 24 18.93 5.26 8.14
C SER A 24 17.85 4.35 8.77
N LEU A 25 17.63 3.16 8.20
CA LEU A 25 16.63 2.20 8.68
C LEU A 25 17.12 1.38 9.88
N ASP A 26 18.43 1.07 9.97
CA ASP A 26 19.04 0.26 11.04
C ASP A 26 18.75 0.80 12.45
N LYS A 27 18.54 2.12 12.57
CA LYS A 27 18.28 2.79 13.85
C LYS A 27 16.91 2.44 14.43
N GLU A 28 15.93 2.23 13.55
CA GLU A 28 14.52 2.24 13.93
C GLU A 28 13.79 0.93 13.59
N TYR A 29 14.28 0.12 12.64
CA TYR A 29 13.54 -1.02 12.08
C TYR A 29 14.37 -2.29 11.95
N ASN A 30 13.66 -3.43 11.97
CA ASN A 30 14.17 -4.63 11.32
C ASN A 30 13.83 -4.55 9.84
N TYR A 31 14.79 -4.81 8.94
CA TYR A 31 14.51 -4.75 7.52
C TYR A 31 15.27 -5.79 6.70
N GLN A 32 14.78 -6.04 5.49
CA GLN A 32 15.46 -6.81 4.47
C GLN A 32 15.39 -6.03 3.15
N ILE A 33 16.54 -5.75 2.55
CA ILE A 33 16.62 -5.15 1.21
C ILE A 33 17.24 -6.15 0.26
N ARG A 34 16.54 -6.50 -0.82
CA ARG A 34 17.03 -7.40 -1.86
C ARG A 34 16.90 -6.77 -3.24
N SER A 35 17.91 -6.93 -4.09
CA SER A 35 17.70 -6.70 -5.51
C SER A 35 16.90 -7.86 -6.09
N GLU A 36 16.07 -7.55 -7.07
CA GLU A 36 15.29 -8.50 -7.84
C GLU A 36 15.69 -8.36 -9.31
N PHE A 37 15.88 -9.49 -9.98
CA PHE A 37 16.11 -9.49 -11.42
C PHE A 37 14.78 -9.24 -12.12
N ILE A 38 14.60 -8.01 -12.60
CA ILE A 38 13.42 -7.60 -13.37
C ILE A 38 13.87 -7.35 -14.81
N SER A 39 13.02 -7.72 -15.77
CA SER A 39 13.31 -7.64 -17.21
C SER A 39 13.84 -6.27 -17.63
N ALA A 40 14.75 -6.24 -18.59
CA ALA A 40 15.49 -5.06 -19.08
C ALA A 40 14.63 -3.90 -19.63
N ALA A 41 13.31 -4.07 -19.74
CA ALA A 41 12.36 -3.01 -20.09
C ALA A 41 11.88 -2.17 -18.89
N ALA A 42 12.33 -2.50 -17.66
CA ALA A 42 12.07 -1.71 -16.47
C ALA A 42 12.95 -0.45 -16.48
N GLU A 43 12.40 0.67 -16.94
CA GLU A 43 13.04 1.99 -16.88
C GLU A 43 12.80 2.67 -15.53
N GLY A 44 13.85 3.25 -14.95
CA GLY A 44 13.81 3.88 -13.63
C GLY A 44 14.12 2.89 -12.51
N GLY A 45 14.28 3.39 -11.28
CA GLY A 45 14.53 2.53 -10.13
C GLY A 45 13.22 2.15 -9.45
N GLU A 46 12.73 0.97 -9.77
CA GLU A 46 11.45 0.43 -9.33
C GLU A 46 11.58 -0.26 -7.99
N MET A 47 10.59 -0.10 -7.13
CA MET A 47 10.61 -0.60 -5.77
C MET A 47 9.27 -1.19 -5.35
N TRP A 48 9.34 -2.28 -4.58
CA TRP A 48 8.25 -2.91 -3.87
C TRP A 48 8.56 -2.88 -2.38
N ILE A 49 7.60 -2.45 -1.58
CA ILE A 49 7.77 -2.31 -0.14
C ILE A 49 6.68 -3.11 0.55
N THR A 50 7.07 -3.94 1.51
CA THR A 50 6.14 -4.59 2.45
C THR A 50 6.48 -4.16 3.87
N ILE A 51 5.52 -3.58 4.57
CA ILE A 51 5.61 -3.21 5.98
C ILE A 51 4.71 -4.18 6.75
N PHE A 52 5.31 -4.96 7.64
CA PHE A 52 4.59 -5.84 8.56
C PHE A 52 4.30 -5.07 9.84
N VAL A 53 3.01 -4.92 10.12
CA VAL A 53 2.47 -4.25 11.29
C VAL A 53 1.84 -5.33 12.16
N ASN A 54 2.55 -5.72 13.21
CA ASN A 54 2.15 -6.81 14.12
C ASN A 54 1.01 -6.37 15.07
N SER A 55 -0.10 -5.89 14.52
CA SER A 55 -1.35 -5.59 15.19
C SER A 55 -2.52 -5.72 14.24
N GLU A 56 -3.72 -5.92 14.77
CA GLU A 56 -4.95 -5.80 14.00
C GLU A 56 -5.09 -4.40 13.36
N LEU A 57 -5.70 -4.37 12.17
CA LEU A 57 -5.90 -3.12 11.43
C LEU A 57 -6.72 -2.11 12.23
N LYS A 58 -7.76 -2.56 12.95
CA LYS A 58 -8.64 -1.67 13.73
C LYS A 58 -7.88 -0.91 14.82
N ASP A 59 -7.09 -1.62 15.62
CA ASP A 59 -6.31 -1.03 16.71
C ASP A 59 -5.29 -0.05 16.18
N PHE A 60 -4.63 -0.40 15.08
CA PHE A 60 -3.71 0.49 14.39
C PHE A 60 -4.41 1.75 13.87
N LEU A 61 -5.59 1.63 13.24
CA LEU A 61 -6.33 2.77 12.70
C LEU A 61 -6.84 3.71 13.81
N ILE A 62 -7.32 3.17 14.94
CA ILE A 62 -7.71 3.99 16.10
C ILE A 62 -6.52 4.83 16.56
N ALA A 63 -5.35 4.21 16.73
CA ALA A 63 -4.15 4.90 17.14
C ALA A 63 -3.66 5.92 16.09
N ALA A 64 -3.70 5.56 14.80
CA ALA A 64 -3.29 6.44 13.71
C ALA A 64 -4.21 7.66 13.56
N ILE A 65 -5.52 7.50 13.76
CA ILE A 65 -6.49 8.60 13.67
C ILE A 65 -6.44 9.46 14.94
N ALA A 66 -6.41 8.84 16.12
CA ALA A 66 -6.34 9.56 17.40
C ALA A 66 -5.02 10.34 17.58
N GLY A 67 -3.93 9.84 17.01
CA GLY A 67 -2.64 10.53 16.96
C GLY A 67 -2.61 11.76 16.03
N GLY A 68 -3.64 11.95 15.20
CA GLY A 68 -3.66 12.99 14.18
C GLY A 68 -2.53 12.85 13.15
N LEU A 69 -2.16 13.96 12.51
CA LEU A 69 -1.09 14.07 11.49
C LEU A 69 0.32 13.64 11.94
N LEU A 70 0.49 13.14 13.17
CA LEU A 70 1.77 12.73 13.73
C LEU A 70 2.06 11.26 13.42
N TRP A 71 2.34 10.98 12.15
CA TRP A 71 2.93 9.71 11.64
C TRP A 71 4.27 9.36 12.27
N ASP A 72 4.81 10.29 13.06
CA ASP A 72 6.00 10.16 13.86
C ASP A 72 5.87 9.00 14.84
N THR A 73 4.72 8.76 15.47
CA THR A 73 4.57 7.65 16.42
C THR A 73 3.11 7.23 16.58
N ILE A 74 2.82 5.99 16.22
CA ILE A 74 1.54 5.31 16.44
C ILE A 74 1.74 4.32 17.59
N LYS A 75 0.91 4.43 18.63
CA LYS A 75 0.90 3.49 19.76
C LYS A 75 -0.35 2.63 19.72
N ALA A 76 -0.23 1.33 19.41
CA ALA A 76 -1.36 0.40 19.41
C ALA A 76 -0.96 -0.91 20.09
N GLY A 77 -1.82 -1.43 20.98
CA GLY A 77 -1.56 -2.67 21.72
C GLY A 77 -0.28 -2.67 22.57
N GLY A 78 0.13 -1.52 23.09
CA GLY A 78 1.40 -1.37 23.83
C GLY A 78 2.66 -1.29 22.95
N LYS A 79 2.51 -1.46 21.63
CA LYS A 79 3.60 -1.36 20.64
C LYS A 79 3.75 0.06 20.13
N LYS A 80 4.95 0.38 19.65
CA LYS A 80 5.28 1.69 19.07
C LYS A 80 5.69 1.50 17.61
N TYR A 81 4.98 2.17 16.71
CA TYR A 81 5.26 2.19 15.29
C TYR A 81 5.65 3.60 14.86
N ILE A 82 6.76 3.74 14.18
CA ILE A 82 7.27 5.04 13.71
C ILE A 82 7.38 4.89 12.20
N LEU A 83 6.65 5.64 11.39
CA LEU A 83 6.70 5.47 9.92
C LEU A 83 7.48 6.58 9.22
N LYS A 84 7.60 7.74 9.87
CA LYS A 84 8.26 8.91 9.31
C LYS A 84 9.74 8.70 8.93
N PRO A 85 10.60 8.04 9.72
CA PRO A 85 11.98 7.77 9.31
C PRO A 85 12.05 6.98 8.00
N LEU A 86 11.20 5.96 7.82
CA LEU A 86 11.12 5.21 6.56
C LEU A 86 10.76 6.14 5.39
N PHE A 87 9.72 6.97 5.52
CA PHE A 87 9.30 7.85 4.43
C PHE A 87 10.31 8.97 4.15
N ASN A 88 10.96 9.52 5.18
CA ASN A 88 12.04 10.48 4.99
C ASN A 88 13.22 9.86 4.24
N ALA A 89 13.63 8.66 4.63
CA ALA A 89 14.70 7.93 3.95
C ALA A 89 14.35 7.64 2.47
N LEU A 90 13.09 7.32 2.18
CA LEU A 90 12.62 7.12 0.80
C LEU A 90 12.64 8.44 0.00
N GLU A 91 12.26 9.57 0.61
CA GLU A 91 12.31 10.88 -0.04
C GLU A 91 13.75 11.35 -0.34
N GLU A 92 14.68 11.07 0.58
CA GLU A 92 16.12 11.31 0.39
C GLU A 92 16.66 10.45 -0.76
N LEU A 93 16.38 9.14 -0.73
CA LEU A 93 16.81 8.22 -1.78
C LEU A 93 16.21 8.59 -3.14
N ASN A 94 14.94 9.01 -3.18
CA ASN A 94 14.29 9.57 -4.37
C ASN A 94 15.00 10.82 -4.87
N THR A 95 15.39 11.72 -3.98
CA THR A 95 16.07 12.96 -4.35
C THR A 95 17.43 12.70 -4.97
N VAL A 96 18.22 11.77 -4.44
CA VAL A 96 19.52 11.38 -5.01
C VAL A 96 19.34 10.77 -6.41
N ASN A 97 18.28 9.97 -6.61
CA ASN A 97 18.04 9.28 -7.88
C ASN A 97 17.18 10.09 -8.88
N LYS A 98 16.83 11.35 -8.59
CA LYS A 98 16.05 12.24 -9.48
C LYS A 98 16.63 12.37 -10.91
N PRO A 99 17.96 12.51 -11.12
CA PRO A 99 18.54 12.58 -12.47
C PRO A 99 18.21 11.39 -13.36
N PHE A 100 17.78 10.28 -12.74
CA PHE A 100 17.47 9.02 -13.39
C PHE A 100 15.99 8.65 -13.43
N GLY A 101 15.12 9.62 -13.14
CA GLY A 101 13.67 9.41 -13.06
C GLY A 101 13.14 9.13 -11.64
N GLY A 102 14.00 9.15 -10.62
CA GLY A 102 13.62 8.97 -9.22
C GLY A 102 13.28 7.54 -8.82
N LEU A 103 12.71 7.38 -7.62
CA LEU A 103 12.13 6.14 -7.14
C LEU A 103 10.71 5.96 -7.68
N ARG A 104 10.38 4.74 -8.07
CA ARG A 104 9.01 4.34 -8.43
C ARG A 104 8.55 3.22 -7.49
N ILE A 105 7.74 3.54 -6.49
CA ILE A 105 7.15 2.52 -5.61
C ILE A 105 5.91 1.97 -6.31
N GLN A 106 6.13 0.90 -7.07
CA GLN A 106 5.11 0.20 -7.85
C GLN A 106 4.04 -0.39 -6.93
N LYS A 107 4.46 -0.87 -5.74
CA LYS A 107 3.58 -1.49 -4.76
C LYS A 107 4.08 -1.27 -3.34
N LEU A 108 3.24 -0.65 -2.52
CA LEU A 108 3.37 -0.62 -1.07
C LEU A 108 2.32 -1.55 -0.45
N LYS A 109 2.77 -2.56 0.29
CA LYS A 109 1.94 -3.49 1.05
C LYS A 109 2.07 -3.19 2.54
N LEU A 110 0.94 -2.98 3.21
CA LEU A 110 0.83 -2.96 4.67
C LEU A 110 0.13 -4.25 5.10
N GLN A 111 0.86 -5.11 5.81
CA GLN A 111 0.36 -6.38 6.32
C GLN A 111 0.05 -6.25 7.81
N PHE A 112 -1.23 -6.34 8.16
CA PHE A 112 -1.72 -6.44 9.52
C PHE A 112 -2.02 -7.91 9.86
N ASP A 113 -2.34 -8.19 11.12
CA ASP A 113 -2.63 -9.56 11.57
C ASP A 113 -3.87 -10.15 10.86
N ASN A 114 -4.88 -9.32 10.57
CA ASN A 114 -6.17 -9.73 10.00
C ASN A 114 -6.49 -9.11 8.63
N CYS A 115 -5.66 -8.20 8.12
CA CYS A 115 -5.96 -7.48 6.88
C CYS A 115 -4.68 -7.08 6.13
N GLN A 116 -4.80 -6.93 4.82
CA GLN A 116 -3.73 -6.41 3.97
C GLN A 116 -4.24 -5.20 3.17
N ILE A 117 -3.46 -4.11 3.15
CA ILE A 117 -3.71 -2.96 2.26
C ILE A 117 -2.59 -2.91 1.22
N ILE A 118 -2.96 -2.93 -0.07
CA ILE A 118 -2.04 -2.82 -1.20
C ILE A 118 -2.30 -1.50 -1.91
N ILE A 119 -1.23 -0.71 -2.02
CA ILE A 119 -1.25 0.62 -2.62
C ILE A 119 -0.32 0.61 -3.84
N GLY A 120 -0.86 0.86 -5.03
CA GLY A 120 -0.12 0.93 -6.29
C GLY A 120 0.32 2.35 -6.64
N GLY A 121 1.48 2.50 -7.28
CA GLY A 121 1.91 3.75 -7.91
C GLY A 121 2.16 4.93 -6.98
N LEU A 122 2.71 4.68 -5.79
CA LEU A 122 2.90 5.71 -4.77
C LEU A 122 4.28 6.36 -4.87
N ASN A 123 4.44 7.44 -5.64
CA ASN A 123 5.79 8.03 -5.88
C ASN A 123 6.05 9.38 -5.18
N LYS A 124 5.02 10.03 -4.65
CA LYS A 124 5.12 11.29 -3.91
C LYS A 124 3.91 11.47 -3.00
N ASN A 125 3.93 12.49 -2.13
CA ASN A 125 2.83 12.82 -1.23
C ASN A 125 2.44 11.65 -0.28
N PHE A 126 3.42 10.80 0.06
CA PHE A 126 3.24 9.56 0.84
C PHE A 126 2.33 9.76 2.06
N THR A 127 2.68 10.71 2.91
CA THR A 127 1.99 10.98 4.17
C THR A 127 0.53 11.38 3.96
N SER A 128 0.24 12.29 3.02
CA SER A 128 -1.11 12.78 2.81
C SER A 128 -2.01 11.73 2.14
N ILE A 129 -1.47 10.97 1.19
CA ILE A 129 -2.19 9.86 0.55
C ILE A 129 -2.50 8.76 1.57
N LEU A 130 -1.50 8.29 2.32
CA LEU A 130 -1.69 7.26 3.34
C LEU A 130 -2.67 7.70 4.44
N SER A 131 -2.62 8.96 4.87
CA SER A 131 -3.61 9.55 5.80
C SER A 131 -5.01 9.45 5.26
N SER A 132 -5.19 9.84 4.01
CA SER A 132 -6.51 9.81 3.39
C SER A 132 -7.03 8.38 3.23
N ILE A 133 -6.15 7.43 2.90
CA ILE A 133 -6.47 6.01 2.79
C ILE A 133 -6.89 5.48 4.16
N PHE A 134 -6.11 5.65 5.22
CA PHE A 134 -6.43 5.13 6.55
C PHE A 134 -7.71 5.73 7.12
N GLN A 135 -7.93 7.03 6.96
CA GLN A 135 -9.19 7.68 7.35
C GLN A 135 -10.38 7.07 6.60
N ASN A 136 -10.25 6.86 5.29
CA ASN A 136 -11.28 6.21 4.50
C ASN A 136 -11.49 4.75 4.90
N VAL A 137 -10.43 3.97 5.12
CA VAL A 137 -10.55 2.56 5.52
C VAL A 137 -11.26 2.46 6.85
N ALA A 138 -10.92 3.29 7.84
CA ALA A 138 -11.59 3.31 9.13
C ALA A 138 -13.09 3.64 9.02
N LYS A 139 -13.46 4.55 8.11
CA LYS A 139 -14.85 4.90 7.84
C LYS A 139 -15.61 3.82 7.07
N MET A 140 -14.99 3.26 6.04
CA MET A 140 -15.66 2.44 5.04
C MET A 140 -15.64 0.94 5.36
N LYS A 141 -14.60 0.43 6.03
CA LYS A 141 -14.50 -1.00 6.36
C LYS A 141 -15.74 -1.51 7.11
N PRO A 142 -16.27 -0.83 8.16
CA PRO A 142 -17.49 -1.28 8.81
C PRO A 142 -18.71 -1.36 7.87
N LYS A 143 -18.84 -0.42 6.93
CA LYS A 143 -19.88 -0.45 5.90
C LYS A 143 -19.69 -1.64 4.97
N PHE A 144 -18.46 -1.85 4.46
CA PHE A 144 -18.15 -2.97 3.58
C PHE A 144 -18.52 -4.31 4.19
N GLU A 145 -18.21 -4.50 5.47
CA GLU A 145 -18.53 -5.73 6.19
C GLU A 145 -20.03 -5.87 6.41
N SER A 146 -20.70 -4.79 6.86
CA SER A 146 -22.16 -4.78 7.06
C SER A 146 -22.94 -5.09 5.78
N ASP A 147 -22.55 -4.48 4.66
CA ASP A 147 -23.21 -4.69 3.36
C ASP A 147 -23.04 -6.13 2.85
N ASN A 148 -21.97 -6.82 3.27
CA ASN A 148 -21.58 -8.15 2.78
C ASN A 148 -21.75 -9.22 3.87
N SER A 149 -22.89 -9.22 4.54
CA SER A 149 -23.27 -10.25 5.54
C SER A 149 -22.29 -10.37 6.71
N ASN A 150 -21.70 -9.27 7.14
CA ASN A 150 -20.69 -9.20 8.21
C ASN A 150 -19.43 -10.04 7.95
N GLN A 151 -19.12 -10.32 6.68
CA GLN A 151 -17.85 -10.94 6.34
C GLN A 151 -16.71 -9.94 6.55
N GLU A 152 -15.60 -10.42 7.12
CA GLU A 152 -14.43 -9.57 7.36
C GLU A 152 -13.71 -9.23 6.05
N VAL A 153 -13.36 -7.95 5.86
CA VAL A 153 -12.48 -7.52 4.76
C VAL A 153 -11.03 -7.84 5.12
N ILE A 154 -10.43 -8.80 4.43
CA ILE A 154 -9.06 -9.27 4.65
C ILE A 154 -8.04 -8.66 3.69
N LYS A 155 -8.48 -8.06 2.58
CA LYS A 155 -7.58 -7.37 1.64
C LYS A 155 -8.28 -6.20 0.95
N ILE A 156 -7.55 -5.09 0.82
CA ILE A 156 -7.95 -3.88 0.10
C ILE A 156 -6.84 -3.54 -0.90
N GLU A 157 -7.19 -3.38 -2.18
CA GLU A 157 -6.24 -2.98 -3.24
C GLU A 157 -6.72 -1.67 -3.91
N LEU A 158 -5.80 -0.69 -4.02
CA LEU A 158 -6.07 0.64 -4.57
C LEU A 158 -4.80 1.33 -5.10
N PRO A 159 -4.88 2.26 -6.06
CA PRO A 159 -6.00 2.40 -6.97
C PRO A 159 -6.07 1.18 -7.89
N ILE A 160 -7.23 0.95 -8.47
CA ILE A 160 -7.42 -0.10 -9.48
C ILE A 160 -7.99 0.50 -10.76
N PHE A 161 -7.64 -0.11 -11.89
CA PHE A 161 -8.19 0.23 -13.19
C PHE A 161 -8.81 -1.00 -13.84
N HIS A 162 -9.73 -0.78 -14.78
CA HIS A 162 -10.39 -1.84 -15.53
C HIS A 162 -9.66 -2.06 -16.86
N ASN A 163 -9.14 -3.27 -17.07
CA ASN A 163 -8.52 -3.72 -18.31
C ASN A 163 -9.38 -4.84 -18.95
N PRO A 164 -10.24 -4.51 -19.93
CA PRO A 164 -11.11 -5.48 -20.58
C PRO A 164 -10.35 -6.54 -21.38
N GLY A 165 -9.06 -6.32 -21.71
CA GLY A 165 -8.24 -7.28 -22.45
C GLY A 165 -7.90 -8.55 -21.65
N ILE A 166 -8.00 -8.51 -20.32
CA ILE A 166 -7.59 -9.59 -19.41
C ILE A 166 -8.72 -10.57 -19.07
N ASP A 167 -9.96 -10.15 -19.34
CA ASP A 167 -11.19 -10.84 -18.99
C ASP A 167 -11.28 -12.28 -19.54
N LYS A 168 -10.51 -12.61 -20.57
CA LYS A 168 -10.66 -13.82 -21.39
C LYS A 168 -10.24 -15.16 -20.76
N ARG A 169 -9.88 -15.24 -19.47
CA ARG A 169 -9.36 -16.51 -18.87
C ARG A 169 -9.66 -16.71 -17.38
N GLY A 170 -10.75 -16.12 -16.85
CA GLY A 170 -11.09 -16.24 -15.42
C GLY A 170 -10.23 -15.37 -14.49
N TYR A 171 -9.46 -14.44 -15.06
CA TYR A 171 -8.76 -13.39 -14.32
C TYR A 171 -9.69 -12.19 -14.11
N SER A 172 -9.48 -11.46 -13.02
CA SER A 172 -10.19 -10.22 -12.74
C SER A 172 -9.72 -9.14 -13.72
N PRO A 173 -10.59 -8.50 -14.53
CA PRO A 173 -10.19 -7.40 -15.39
C PRO A 173 -9.79 -6.15 -14.59
N TYR A 174 -10.10 -6.11 -13.29
CA TYR A 174 -9.66 -5.06 -12.38
C TYR A 174 -8.27 -5.35 -11.81
N LEU A 175 -7.30 -4.52 -12.19
CA LEU A 175 -5.91 -4.63 -11.81
C LEU A 175 -5.47 -3.48 -10.90
N LEU A 176 -4.48 -3.73 -10.04
CA LEU A 176 -3.79 -2.69 -9.29
C LEU A 176 -3.09 -1.75 -10.27
N ASP A 177 -3.33 -0.45 -10.13
CA ASP A 177 -2.64 0.57 -10.90
C ASP A 177 -1.26 0.85 -10.30
N SER A 178 -0.28 0.02 -10.69
CA SER A 178 1.09 0.11 -10.16
C SER A 178 1.87 1.30 -10.77
N PHE A 179 1.45 1.76 -11.96
CA PHE A 179 2.08 2.84 -12.70
C PHE A 179 1.25 4.14 -12.66
N ASN A 180 0.38 4.28 -11.66
CA ASN A 180 -0.49 5.44 -11.52
C ASN A 180 0.34 6.74 -11.49
N GLU A 181 0.15 7.59 -12.50
CA GLU A 181 0.78 8.92 -12.56
C GLU A 181 -0.11 10.02 -11.95
N ASP A 182 -1.34 9.69 -11.55
CA ASP A 182 -2.22 10.57 -10.78
C ASP A 182 -1.96 10.40 -9.27
N TYR A 183 -1.10 11.27 -8.76
CA TYR A 183 -0.70 11.31 -7.35
C TYR A 183 -1.64 12.14 -6.47
N THR A 184 -2.87 12.39 -6.93
CA THR A 184 -3.87 13.07 -6.11
C THR A 184 -4.53 12.09 -5.16
N ILE A 185 -4.99 12.59 -4.01
CA ILE A 185 -5.80 11.81 -3.08
C ILE A 185 -7.02 11.17 -3.77
N GLN A 186 -7.58 11.84 -4.80
CA GLN A 186 -8.76 11.35 -5.49
C GLN A 186 -8.47 10.08 -6.31
N ALA A 187 -7.33 9.95 -6.98
CA ALA A 187 -7.01 8.71 -7.70
C ALA A 187 -7.17 7.46 -6.80
N TYR A 188 -6.72 7.56 -5.55
CA TYR A 188 -6.77 6.51 -4.54
C TYR A 188 -8.17 6.33 -3.90
N LYS A 189 -9.17 7.11 -4.30
CA LYS A 189 -10.55 7.08 -3.78
C LYS A 189 -11.60 6.81 -4.85
N GLN A 190 -11.21 6.38 -6.05
CA GLN A 190 -12.17 6.07 -7.11
C GLN A 190 -12.81 4.69 -6.93
N LYS A 191 -11.99 3.64 -6.98
CA LYS A 191 -12.42 2.25 -6.91
C LYS A 191 -11.47 1.46 -6.05
N TRP A 192 -12.04 0.63 -5.17
CA TRP A 192 -11.26 -0.30 -4.33
C TRP A 192 -11.66 -1.72 -4.64
N LYS A 193 -10.66 -2.60 -4.71
CA LYS A 193 -10.87 -4.05 -4.79
C LYS A 193 -10.78 -4.64 -3.40
N LEU A 194 -11.86 -5.27 -2.96
CA LEU A 194 -12.04 -5.83 -1.63
C LEU A 194 -12.06 -7.35 -1.72
N THR A 195 -11.34 -8.03 -0.83
CA THR A 195 -11.44 -9.49 -0.64
C THR A 195 -11.94 -9.76 0.77
N PHE A 196 -12.96 -10.60 0.91
CA PHE A 196 -13.55 -10.97 2.18
C PHE A 196 -13.09 -12.35 2.66
N SER A 197 -13.28 -12.69 3.93
CA SER A 197 -12.74 -13.92 4.54
C SER A 197 -13.48 -15.21 4.14
N THR A 198 -14.81 -15.19 4.05
CA THR A 198 -15.61 -16.41 3.82
C THR A 198 -15.76 -16.69 2.34
N ASN A 199 -15.21 -17.81 1.85
CA ASN A 199 -15.17 -18.18 0.41
C ASN A 199 -14.43 -17.20 -0.50
N TYR A 200 -13.76 -16.20 0.08
CA TYR A 200 -12.94 -15.22 -0.62
C TYR A 200 -13.63 -14.48 -1.78
N PRO A 201 -14.87 -13.98 -1.63
CA PRO A 201 -15.48 -13.16 -2.67
C PRO A 201 -14.62 -11.90 -2.85
N VAL A 202 -14.51 -11.48 -4.11
CA VAL A 202 -13.74 -10.31 -4.49
C VAL A 202 -14.67 -9.33 -5.18
N LEU A 203 -14.87 -8.19 -4.56
CA LEU A 203 -15.78 -7.17 -5.05
C LEU A 203 -15.02 -5.89 -5.35
N ILE A 204 -15.52 -5.14 -6.32
CA ILE A 204 -15.07 -3.81 -6.65
C ILE A 204 -16.09 -2.82 -6.12
N TYR A 205 -15.67 -1.98 -5.19
CA TYR A 205 -16.50 -0.89 -4.69
C TYR A 205 -16.15 0.41 -5.43
N ASP A 206 -17.16 1.06 -6.01
CA ASP A 206 -17.04 2.35 -6.71
C ASP A 206 -17.58 3.47 -5.81
N PHE A 207 -16.70 4.38 -5.39
CA PHE A 207 -17.07 5.50 -4.51
C PHE A 207 -17.95 6.54 -5.20
N LYS A 208 -17.96 6.58 -6.54
CA LYS A 208 -18.78 7.53 -7.30
C LYS A 208 -20.24 7.10 -7.32
N THR A 209 -20.50 5.80 -7.43
CA THR A 209 -21.87 5.25 -7.49
C THR A 209 -22.35 4.69 -6.15
N ASP A 210 -21.46 4.46 -5.18
CA ASP A 210 -21.75 3.76 -3.92
C ASP A 210 -22.26 2.33 -4.15
N GLU A 211 -21.70 1.65 -5.15
CA GLU A 211 -22.12 0.31 -5.57
C GLU A 211 -20.97 -0.69 -5.61
N TYR A 212 -21.32 -1.97 -5.49
CA TYR A 212 -20.41 -3.10 -5.68
C TYR A 212 -20.59 -3.70 -7.07
N SER A 213 -19.50 -4.19 -7.63
CA SER A 213 -19.49 -5.05 -8.82
C SER A 213 -18.59 -6.27 -8.56
N ASP A 214 -18.89 -7.38 -9.24
CA ASP A 214 -18.04 -8.58 -9.14
C ASP A 214 -16.68 -8.31 -9.81
N ALA A 215 -15.59 -8.67 -9.14
CA ALA A 215 -14.26 -8.56 -9.73
C ALA A 215 -14.02 -9.60 -10.83
N TYR A 216 -14.87 -10.64 -10.95
CA TYR A 216 -14.79 -11.72 -11.94
C TYR A 216 -16.15 -11.89 -12.65
N PRO A 217 -16.56 -10.95 -13.52
CA PRO A 217 -17.90 -10.92 -14.10
C PRO A 217 -18.23 -12.12 -15.02
N ASN A 218 -17.23 -12.87 -15.47
CA ASN A 218 -17.38 -14.01 -16.39
C ASN A 218 -17.07 -15.37 -15.75
N LYS A 219 -17.12 -15.48 -14.41
CA LYS A 219 -16.95 -16.76 -13.72
C LYS A 219 -18.23 -17.59 -13.67
#